data_AF-A0A2M7N144-F1
#
_entry.id   AF-A0A2M7N144-F1
#
_cell.length_a   1.000
_cell.length_b   1.000
_cell.length_c   1.000
_cell.angle_alpha   90.00
_cell.angle_beta   90.00
_cell.angle_gamma   90.00
#
_symmetry.space_group_name_H-M   'P 1'
#
loop_
_entity.id
_entity.type
_entity.pdbx_description
1 polymer ?
#
loop_
_entity_poly.entity_id
_entity_poly.type
_entity_poly.pdbx_seq_one_letter_code
_entity_poly.pdbx_strand_id
1 'polypeptide(L)'
;YLSDSQNVAIFPQNQEITIKRNRDFVFDGKVRAGLFLFIGSNYSFSYNKFKINLTDVKTIKMRVVTDEVDQYGNPAQKDLISVIENSTGELLIDDMTNKSGVKKFPQYPVFNSKKDSYVFYDAPSVQTGVYKRDNFYFQIYPYSIDSIGILTKKNLLFKGHFVSAGIFPPFDETIGVQPDFSLGFKRNTPTEGYQAYGGKGNYKKEIFLSNMGLRGDGELKFLTAKAISNDFIFYPDSMNTTAKTFEIEKQAKGVEYASVKGENIYVHWLPNNDKMLVSNTTKPFSMYDEQATYTGTLQIEPNGLTGWGKLEFSTSQLTSTMFNFKEHIVDADTANFNLKTLDMADFAFKTVNVNSHIDFKERKGEFQSNGEASFVEFPQNQYI
;
A
#
# COMPACT_ATOMS: atom_id res chain seq x y z
N TYR A 1 -25.85 18.64 29.06
CA TYR A 1 -26.37 17.53 28.24
C TYR A 1 -27.71 17.93 27.62
N LEU A 2 -28.05 17.40 26.44
CA LEU A 2 -29.38 17.57 25.82
C LEU A 2 -30.30 16.38 26.09
N SER A 3 -29.73 15.18 26.23
CA SER A 3 -30.43 14.00 26.72
C SER A 3 -29.44 13.13 27.49
N ASP A 4 -29.68 12.94 28.78
CA ASP A 4 -28.85 12.08 29.62
C ASP A 4 -29.12 10.60 29.31
N SER A 5 -30.39 10.24 29.09
CA SER A 5 -30.80 8.86 28.76
C SER A 5 -30.20 8.35 27.45
N GLN A 6 -30.00 9.24 26.48
CA GLN A 6 -29.42 8.93 25.17
C GLN A 6 -27.94 9.34 25.06
N ASN A 7 -27.35 9.83 26.15
CA ASN A 7 -25.96 10.29 26.21
C ASN A 7 -25.60 11.28 25.08
N VAL A 8 -26.45 12.28 24.87
CA VAL A 8 -26.24 13.35 23.88
C VAL A 8 -25.87 14.65 24.59
N ALA A 9 -24.71 15.18 24.25
CA ALA A 9 -24.18 16.42 24.80
C ALA A 9 -23.66 17.34 23.69
N ILE A 10 -23.86 18.65 23.87
CA ILE A 10 -23.26 19.67 23.02
C ILE A 10 -22.16 20.38 23.79
N PHE A 11 -21.12 20.78 23.07
CA PHE A 11 -20.01 21.58 23.56
C PHE A 11 -19.86 22.76 22.59
N PRO A 12 -20.63 23.84 22.82
CA PRO A 12 -20.62 24.98 21.92
C PRO A 12 -19.24 25.64 21.88
N GLN A 13 -18.85 26.11 20.70
CA GLN A 13 -17.69 26.96 20.54
C GLN A 13 -17.89 28.24 21.35
N ASN A 14 -16.83 28.71 22.00
CA ASN A 14 -16.85 29.86 22.90
C ASN A 14 -17.85 29.77 24.08
N GLN A 15 -18.43 28.58 24.33
CA GLN A 15 -19.47 28.36 25.36
C GLN A 15 -20.76 29.16 25.10
N GLU A 16 -21.04 29.52 23.85
CA GLU A 16 -22.20 30.33 23.46
C GLU A 16 -23.20 29.57 22.59
N ILE A 17 -24.49 29.86 22.79
CA ILE A 17 -25.58 29.40 21.91
C ILE A 17 -26.51 30.57 21.60
N THR A 18 -27.12 30.57 20.42
CA THR A 18 -28.15 31.57 20.07
C THR A 18 -29.53 30.94 20.16
N ILE A 19 -30.28 31.31 21.20
CA ILE A 19 -31.65 30.84 21.42
C ILE A 19 -32.60 31.48 20.41
N LYS A 20 -33.55 30.69 19.91
CA LYS A 20 -34.63 31.07 19.00
C LYS A 20 -35.98 30.77 19.67
N ARG A 21 -37.07 31.11 18.96
CA ARG A 21 -38.43 30.77 19.41
C ARG A 21 -38.56 29.25 19.60
N ASN A 22 -39.51 28.83 20.45
CA ASN A 22 -39.80 27.42 20.74
C ASN A 22 -38.66 26.61 21.37
N ARG A 23 -37.71 27.28 22.02
CA ARG A 23 -36.52 26.64 22.63
C ARG A 23 -35.60 25.98 21.59
N ASP A 24 -35.77 26.31 20.31
CA ASP A 24 -34.78 26.00 19.29
C ASP A 24 -33.54 26.86 19.54
N PHE A 25 -32.37 26.39 19.13
CA PHE A 25 -31.15 27.18 19.20
C PHE A 25 -30.16 26.77 18.12
N VAL A 26 -29.26 27.67 17.78
CA VAL A 26 -28.15 27.43 16.84
C VAL A 26 -26.82 27.60 17.56
N PHE A 27 -25.82 26.84 17.12
CA PHE A 27 -24.49 26.82 17.72
C PHE A 27 -23.44 26.27 16.76
N ASP A 28 -22.19 26.62 17.00
CA ASP A 28 -21.01 25.99 16.43
C ASP A 28 -20.34 25.11 17.48
N GLY A 29 -19.50 24.17 17.10
CA GLY A 29 -18.69 23.38 18.04
C GLY A 29 -18.86 21.87 17.90
N LYS A 30 -19.07 21.18 19.02
CA LYS A 30 -19.05 19.71 19.06
C LYS A 30 -20.37 19.14 19.57
N VAL A 31 -20.78 18.01 19.00
CA VAL A 31 -21.90 17.19 19.47
C VAL A 31 -21.37 15.79 19.75
N ARG A 32 -21.49 15.34 20.99
CA ARG A 32 -21.24 13.95 21.37
C ARG A 32 -22.58 13.23 21.42
N ALA A 33 -22.66 12.08 20.76
CA ALA A 33 -23.83 11.23 20.81
C ALA A 33 -23.37 9.77 20.80
N GLY A 34 -23.51 9.11 21.95
CA GLY A 34 -22.96 7.77 22.15
C GLY A 34 -21.46 7.73 21.88
N LEU A 35 -21.04 6.88 20.93
CA LEU A 35 -19.64 6.69 20.54
C LEU A 35 -19.18 7.61 19.40
N PHE A 36 -20.03 8.51 18.94
CA PHE A 36 -19.70 9.51 17.93
C PHE A 36 -19.42 10.89 18.54
N LEU A 37 -18.49 11.61 17.94
CA LEU A 37 -18.21 13.02 18.19
C LEU A 37 -18.19 13.77 16.86
N PHE A 38 -19.23 14.55 16.62
CA PHE A 38 -19.37 15.43 15.46
C PHE A 38 -18.73 16.79 15.79
N ILE A 39 -17.81 17.26 14.96
CA ILE A 39 -17.08 18.52 15.12
C ILE A 39 -17.33 19.36 13.87
N GLY A 40 -17.83 20.58 14.05
CA GLY A 40 -18.20 21.42 12.92
C GLY A 40 -18.90 22.71 13.33
N SER A 41 -19.71 23.24 12.40
CA SER A 41 -20.33 24.55 12.49
C SER A 41 -21.76 24.53 11.95
N ASN A 42 -22.50 25.61 12.19
CA ASN A 42 -23.85 25.84 11.71
C ASN A 42 -24.84 24.72 12.10
N TYR A 43 -24.76 24.29 13.36
CA TYR A 43 -25.68 23.31 13.92
C TYR A 43 -26.93 23.99 14.46
N SER A 44 -28.06 23.31 14.31
CA SER A 44 -29.34 23.80 14.84
C SER A 44 -30.06 22.69 15.58
N PHE A 45 -30.44 22.93 16.82
CA PHE A 45 -31.30 22.05 17.58
C PHE A 45 -32.76 22.45 17.38
N SER A 46 -33.61 21.46 17.07
CA SER A 46 -35.06 21.62 17.03
C SER A 46 -35.68 20.92 18.23
N TYR A 47 -36.23 21.71 19.15
CA TYR A 47 -36.86 21.18 20.36
C TYR A 47 -38.08 20.32 20.00
N ASN A 48 -38.97 20.82 19.14
CA ASN A 48 -40.21 20.10 18.80
C ASN A 48 -39.95 18.73 18.16
N LYS A 49 -38.99 18.67 17.21
CA LYS A 49 -38.60 17.44 16.51
C LYS A 49 -37.57 16.60 17.26
N PHE A 50 -37.07 17.09 18.39
CA PHE A 50 -36.04 16.46 19.23
C PHE A 50 -34.84 15.94 18.45
N LYS A 51 -34.27 16.80 17.59
CA LYS A 51 -33.13 16.48 16.74
C LYS A 51 -32.16 17.64 16.58
N ILE A 52 -30.94 17.33 16.15
CA ILE A 52 -29.94 18.32 15.74
C ILE A 52 -29.73 18.19 14.24
N ASN A 53 -29.87 19.29 13.50
CA ASN A 53 -29.40 19.36 12.11
C ASN A 53 -27.91 19.72 12.15
N LEU A 54 -27.11 18.87 11.50
CA LEU A 54 -25.66 18.96 11.43
C LEU A 54 -25.28 19.43 10.01
N THR A 55 -25.38 20.73 9.78
CA THR A 55 -25.31 21.32 8.42
C THR A 55 -23.90 21.28 7.84
N ASP A 56 -22.87 21.45 8.67
CA ASP A 56 -21.45 21.43 8.27
C ASP A 56 -20.63 20.66 9.31
N VAL A 57 -20.44 19.36 9.07
CA VAL A 57 -19.60 18.50 9.92
C VAL A 57 -18.23 18.36 9.27
N LYS A 58 -17.26 19.08 9.84
CA LYS A 58 -15.86 19.01 9.39
C LYS A 58 -15.26 17.64 9.67
N THR A 59 -15.53 17.08 10.85
CA THR A 59 -14.94 15.82 11.29
C THR A 59 -15.89 15.04 12.18
N ILE A 60 -15.99 13.73 11.94
CA ILE A 60 -16.64 12.76 12.80
C ILE A 60 -15.56 11.85 13.37
N LYS A 61 -15.42 11.86 14.70
CA LYS A 61 -14.61 10.89 15.44
C LYS A 61 -15.51 9.80 16.00
N MET A 62 -14.99 8.58 16.07
CA MET A 62 -15.75 7.40 16.49
C MET A 62 -14.95 6.58 17.49
N ARG A 63 -15.67 5.92 18.38
CA ARG A 63 -15.18 4.86 19.27
C ARG A 63 -15.89 3.56 18.96
N VAL A 64 -15.20 2.46 19.24
CA VAL A 64 -15.80 1.12 19.22
C VAL A 64 -15.58 0.43 20.54
N VAL A 65 -16.56 -0.36 20.95
CA VAL A 65 -16.42 -1.33 22.03
C VAL A 65 -15.51 -2.46 21.55
N THR A 66 -14.55 -2.85 22.38
CA THR A 66 -13.63 -3.96 22.14
C THR A 66 -14.06 -5.19 22.92
N ASP A 67 -13.47 -6.34 22.61
CA ASP A 67 -13.70 -7.58 23.35
C ASP A 67 -12.92 -7.62 24.69
N GLU A 68 -12.13 -6.58 24.98
CA GLU A 68 -11.39 -6.43 26.23
C GLU A 68 -12.29 -5.80 27.30
N VAL A 69 -11.96 -6.01 28.57
CA VAL A 69 -12.62 -5.35 29.70
C VAL A 69 -11.68 -4.34 30.35
N ASP A 70 -12.25 -3.25 30.84
CA ASP A 70 -11.53 -2.26 31.63
C ASP A 70 -11.28 -2.76 33.06
N GLN A 71 -10.55 -1.95 33.83
CA GLN A 71 -10.23 -2.23 35.25
C GLN A 71 -11.46 -2.36 36.17
N TYR A 72 -12.66 -2.02 35.67
CA TYR A 72 -13.93 -2.09 36.39
C TYR A 72 -14.84 -3.22 35.86
N GLY A 73 -14.34 -4.05 34.93
CA GLY A 73 -15.09 -5.16 34.35
C GLY A 73 -16.09 -4.76 33.26
N ASN A 74 -16.06 -3.51 32.77
CA ASN A 74 -16.92 -3.06 31.68
C ASN A 74 -16.23 -3.29 30.32
N PRO A 75 -16.98 -3.48 29.22
CA PRO A 75 -16.39 -3.54 27.89
C PRO A 75 -15.57 -2.29 27.58
N ALA A 76 -14.29 -2.49 27.27
CA ALA A 76 -13.38 -1.39 26.97
C ALA A 76 -13.77 -0.71 25.66
N GLN A 77 -13.50 0.60 25.56
CA GLN A 77 -13.74 1.38 24.35
C GLN A 77 -12.42 1.90 23.82
N LYS A 78 -12.27 1.91 22.49
CA LYS A 78 -11.08 2.44 21.84
C LYS A 78 -11.46 3.41 20.73
N ASP A 79 -10.73 4.51 20.66
CA ASP A 79 -10.85 5.50 19.58
C ASP A 79 -10.39 4.88 18.26
N LEU A 80 -11.15 5.15 17.18
CA LEU A 80 -10.65 4.93 15.84
C LEU A 80 -9.60 5.99 15.50
N ILE A 81 -8.57 5.57 14.77
CA ILE A 81 -7.52 6.49 14.30
C ILE A 81 -8.05 7.28 13.09
N SER A 82 -8.82 6.63 12.22
CA SER A 82 -9.48 7.28 11.08
C SER A 82 -10.64 8.16 11.54
N VAL A 83 -10.89 9.21 10.76
CA VAL A 83 -12.04 10.11 10.91
C VAL A 83 -12.81 10.16 9.59
N ILE A 84 -14.10 10.51 9.68
CA ILE A 84 -14.90 10.84 8.50
C ILE A 84 -14.98 12.36 8.39
N GLU A 85 -14.68 12.91 7.23
CA GLU A 85 -14.65 14.35 6.96
C GLU A 85 -15.74 14.78 5.98
N ASN A 86 -16.07 16.08 6.02
CA ASN A 86 -17.01 16.75 5.10
C ASN A 86 -18.39 16.12 5.05
N SER A 87 -18.96 15.78 6.21
CA SER A 87 -20.29 15.18 6.31
C SER A 87 -21.37 16.25 6.58
N THR A 88 -22.62 15.90 6.28
CA THR A 88 -23.79 16.68 6.67
C THR A 88 -24.91 15.72 7.03
N GLY A 89 -25.80 16.10 7.93
CA GLY A 89 -26.86 15.18 8.32
C GLY A 89 -27.81 15.67 9.37
N GLU A 90 -28.53 14.73 9.96
CA GLU A 90 -29.36 14.96 11.13
C GLU A 90 -29.13 13.87 12.16
N LEU A 91 -29.02 14.30 13.41
CA LEU A 91 -28.96 13.44 14.58
C LEU A 91 -30.32 13.47 15.27
N LEU A 92 -31.07 12.37 15.15
CA LEU A 92 -32.29 12.15 15.91
C LEU A 92 -31.89 11.69 17.31
N ILE A 93 -32.21 12.48 18.34
CA ILE A 93 -31.77 12.20 19.71
C ILE A 93 -32.60 11.06 20.31
N ASP A 94 -33.91 11.12 20.14
CA ASP A 94 -34.90 10.13 20.57
C ASP A 94 -36.19 10.36 19.75
N ASP A 95 -37.23 9.57 20.00
CA ASP A 95 -38.57 9.86 19.52
C ASP A 95 -39.02 11.27 19.95
N MET A 96 -39.66 12.00 19.04
CA MET A 96 -40.06 13.38 19.29
C MET A 96 -41.03 13.54 20.46
N THR A 97 -41.75 12.48 20.86
CA THR A 97 -42.64 12.48 22.03
C THR A 97 -41.96 12.04 23.32
N ASN A 98 -40.74 11.50 23.25
CA ASN A 98 -40.01 10.90 24.36
C ASN A 98 -38.89 11.78 24.93
N LYS A 99 -39.09 13.10 24.98
CA LYS A 99 -38.08 14.07 25.43
C LYS A 99 -37.56 13.83 26.86
N SER A 100 -38.37 13.16 27.71
CA SER A 100 -38.02 12.79 29.08
C SER A 100 -37.36 11.42 29.21
N GLY A 101 -37.22 10.66 28.12
CA GLY A 101 -36.57 9.34 28.13
C GLY A 101 -37.32 8.24 28.90
N VAL A 102 -38.62 8.42 29.17
CA VAL A 102 -39.45 7.48 29.95
C VAL A 102 -39.59 6.15 29.23
N LYS A 103 -39.75 6.18 27.90
CA LYS A 103 -39.79 4.98 27.07
C LYS A 103 -38.38 4.65 26.58
N LYS A 104 -38.05 3.37 26.49
CA LYS A 104 -36.77 2.92 25.92
C LYS A 104 -36.96 2.63 24.43
N PHE A 105 -36.22 3.34 23.60
CA PHE A 105 -36.16 3.10 22.16
C PHE A 105 -34.71 2.77 21.78
N PRO A 106 -34.35 1.47 21.66
CA PRO A 106 -32.97 1.04 21.45
C PRO A 106 -32.30 1.58 20.19
N GLN A 107 -33.09 1.91 19.17
CA GLN A 107 -32.59 2.43 17.90
C GLN A 107 -32.05 3.85 18.00
N TYR A 108 -32.38 4.61 19.05
CA TYR A 108 -31.88 5.98 19.22
C TYR A 108 -30.58 6.01 20.03
N PRO A 109 -29.71 7.00 19.81
CA PRO A 109 -29.79 8.01 18.75
C PRO A 109 -29.54 7.44 17.35
N VAL A 110 -30.11 8.11 16.33
CA VAL A 110 -29.92 7.77 14.90
C VAL A 110 -29.22 8.93 14.20
N PHE A 111 -28.14 8.64 13.48
CA PHE A 111 -27.49 9.61 12.59
C PHE A 111 -27.79 9.29 11.13
N ASN A 112 -28.37 10.25 10.42
CA ASN A 112 -28.63 10.19 8.98
C ASN A 112 -27.69 11.15 8.25
N SER A 113 -26.66 10.62 7.59
CA SER A 113 -25.83 11.39 6.66
C SER A 113 -26.62 11.65 5.38
N LYS A 114 -26.63 12.90 4.91
CA LYS A 114 -27.42 13.36 3.74
C LYS A 114 -26.62 13.53 2.47
N LYS A 115 -25.29 13.54 2.57
CA LYS A 115 -24.36 13.72 1.46
C LYS A 115 -23.19 12.77 1.61
N ASP A 116 -22.43 12.66 0.53
CA ASP A 116 -21.17 11.96 0.53
C ASP A 116 -20.21 12.58 1.54
N SER A 117 -19.36 11.74 2.11
CA SER A 117 -18.33 12.11 3.08
C SER A 117 -17.07 11.30 2.79
N TYR A 118 -15.96 11.59 3.48
CA TYR A 118 -14.66 11.06 3.04
C TYR A 118 -13.82 10.53 4.19
N VAL A 119 -13.05 9.48 3.92
CA VAL A 119 -11.92 9.05 4.75
C VAL A 119 -10.65 9.28 3.95
N PHE A 120 -9.72 10.02 4.53
CA PHE A 120 -8.42 10.32 3.96
C PHE A 120 -7.31 9.52 4.66
N TYR A 121 -6.23 9.28 3.92
CA TYR A 121 -5.07 8.49 4.36
C TYR A 121 -3.76 9.30 4.25
N ASP A 122 -3.86 10.63 4.27
CA ASP A 122 -2.77 11.58 4.00
C ASP A 122 -1.98 11.99 5.26
N ALA A 123 -2.32 11.43 6.42
CA ALA A 123 -1.63 11.71 7.67
C ALA A 123 -0.15 11.29 7.59
N PRO A 124 0.80 12.07 8.14
CA PRO A 124 2.22 11.70 8.15
C PRO A 124 2.53 10.36 8.81
N SER A 125 1.68 9.89 9.73
CA SER A 125 1.79 8.56 10.35
C SER A 125 1.44 7.41 9.39
N VAL A 126 0.75 7.67 8.29
CA VAL A 126 0.37 6.70 7.26
C VAL A 126 1.36 6.84 6.12
N GLN A 127 2.34 5.93 6.06
CA GLN A 127 3.32 5.90 4.98
C GLN A 127 3.96 7.28 4.70
N THR A 128 4.30 8.05 5.74
CA THR A 128 4.88 9.41 5.61
C THR A 128 4.04 10.42 4.81
N GLY A 129 2.72 10.21 4.72
CA GLY A 129 1.79 11.16 4.06
C GLY A 129 1.91 11.20 2.53
N VAL A 130 2.33 10.08 1.93
CA VAL A 130 2.46 9.92 0.47
C VAL A 130 1.12 9.90 -0.26
N TYR A 131 0.05 9.45 0.39
CA TYR A 131 -1.30 9.40 -0.19
C TYR A 131 -1.95 10.79 -0.13
N LYS A 132 -2.06 11.50 -1.27
CA LYS A 132 -2.63 12.85 -1.28
C LYS A 132 -4.16 12.80 -1.35
N ARG A 133 -4.82 13.65 -0.57
CA ARG A 133 -6.29 13.65 -0.39
C ARG A 133 -7.09 13.97 -1.66
N ASP A 134 -6.47 14.61 -2.65
CA ASP A 134 -7.07 14.98 -3.93
C ASP A 134 -7.25 13.78 -4.88
N ASN A 135 -6.45 12.73 -4.73
CA ASN A 135 -6.48 11.56 -5.60
C ASN A 135 -6.41 10.21 -4.88
N PHE A 136 -6.25 10.18 -3.56
CA PHE A 136 -6.27 8.96 -2.75
C PHE A 136 -7.22 9.12 -1.55
N TYR A 137 -8.39 8.52 -1.64
CA TYR A 137 -9.44 8.63 -0.62
C TYR A 137 -10.48 7.52 -0.75
N PHE A 138 -11.25 7.34 0.32
CA PHE A 138 -12.48 6.58 0.28
C PHE A 138 -13.68 7.52 0.43
N GLN A 139 -14.52 7.59 -0.59
CA GLN A 139 -15.76 8.35 -0.59
C GLN A 139 -16.88 7.48 -0.03
N ILE A 140 -17.46 7.87 1.10
CA ILE A 140 -18.58 7.20 1.74
C ILE A 140 -19.88 7.78 1.17
N TYR A 141 -20.76 6.91 0.66
CA TYR A 141 -22.11 7.27 0.22
C TYR A 141 -23.02 7.64 1.39
N PRO A 142 -24.15 8.35 1.20
CA PRO A 142 -25.05 8.70 2.29
C PRO A 142 -25.52 7.45 3.03
N TYR A 143 -25.57 7.53 4.36
CA TYR A 143 -25.81 6.38 5.22
C TYR A 143 -26.66 6.76 6.43
N SER A 144 -27.29 5.76 7.02
CA SER A 144 -27.99 5.87 8.30
C SER A 144 -27.42 4.85 9.27
N ILE A 145 -27.07 5.30 10.48
CA ILE A 145 -26.63 4.44 11.57
C ILE A 145 -27.55 4.71 12.75
N ASP A 146 -28.24 3.66 13.18
CA ASP A 146 -29.01 3.64 14.42
C ASP A 146 -28.14 3.16 15.59
N SER A 147 -28.68 3.27 16.81
CA SER A 147 -28.09 2.67 18.00
C SER A 147 -26.64 3.09 18.25
N ILE A 148 -26.28 4.34 17.91
CA ILE A 148 -24.88 4.83 17.90
C ILE A 148 -24.19 4.82 19.27
N GLY A 149 -24.91 4.45 20.34
CA GLY A 149 -24.38 4.17 21.67
C GLY A 149 -23.69 2.80 21.81
N ILE A 150 -23.93 1.84 20.91
CA ILE A 150 -23.40 0.47 20.99
C ILE A 150 -22.79 0.06 19.64
N LEU A 151 -21.59 0.54 19.37
CA LEU A 151 -20.83 0.19 18.17
C LEU A 151 -19.75 -0.82 18.50
N THR A 152 -19.63 -1.82 17.63
CA THR A 152 -18.57 -2.81 17.65
C THR A 152 -17.78 -2.70 16.35
N LYS A 153 -16.61 -3.33 16.28
CA LYS A 153 -15.85 -3.43 15.03
C LYS A 153 -16.67 -4.05 13.88
N LYS A 154 -17.64 -4.92 14.19
CA LYS A 154 -18.42 -5.70 13.22
C LYS A 154 -19.58 -4.93 12.58
N ASN A 155 -20.17 -3.97 13.30
CA ASN A 155 -21.36 -3.25 12.83
C ASN A 155 -21.07 -1.86 12.27
N LEU A 156 -19.85 -1.35 12.42
CA LEU A 156 -19.44 -0.07 11.86
C LEU A 156 -18.91 -0.27 10.43
N LEU A 157 -19.83 -0.19 9.46
CA LEU A 157 -19.58 -0.43 8.05
C LEU A 157 -20.08 0.74 7.20
N PHE A 158 -19.28 1.17 6.23
CA PHE A 158 -19.65 2.26 5.30
C PHE A 158 -19.45 1.81 3.86
N LYS A 159 -20.52 1.88 3.07
CA LYS A 159 -20.45 1.66 1.62
C LYS A 159 -19.93 2.90 0.92
N GLY A 160 -19.15 2.72 -0.12
CA GLY A 160 -18.55 3.83 -0.82
C GLY A 160 -17.73 3.44 -2.03
N HIS A 161 -16.95 4.42 -2.50
CA HIS A 161 -16.11 4.36 -3.67
C HIS A 161 -14.65 4.65 -3.30
N PHE A 162 -13.74 3.78 -3.72
CA PHE A 162 -12.31 3.93 -3.44
C PHE A 162 -11.56 4.47 -4.66
N VAL A 163 -10.76 5.52 -4.43
CA VAL A 163 -9.85 6.11 -5.41
C VAL A 163 -8.43 5.97 -4.90
N SER A 164 -7.53 5.42 -5.72
CA SER A 164 -6.19 4.99 -5.31
C SER A 164 -5.04 5.68 -6.06
N ALA A 165 -5.22 6.95 -6.45
CA ALA A 165 -4.22 7.74 -7.18
C ALA A 165 -3.71 7.07 -8.47
N GLY A 166 -4.57 6.28 -9.14
CA GLY A 166 -4.22 5.56 -10.36
C GLY A 166 -3.46 4.24 -10.15
N ILE A 167 -3.20 3.83 -8.90
CA ILE A 167 -2.59 2.53 -8.58
C ILE A 167 -3.49 1.40 -9.10
N PHE A 168 -4.77 1.44 -8.76
CA PHE A 168 -5.80 0.53 -9.27
C PHE A 168 -6.98 1.31 -9.86
N PRO A 169 -7.76 0.71 -10.78
CA PRO A 169 -9.01 1.30 -11.23
C PRO A 169 -9.94 1.56 -10.03
N PRO A 170 -10.65 2.70 -9.98
CA PRO A 170 -11.60 2.96 -8.92
C PRO A 170 -12.68 1.89 -8.83
N PHE A 171 -13.13 1.57 -7.62
CA PHE A 171 -14.14 0.54 -7.39
C PHE A 171 -15.00 0.84 -6.16
N ASP A 172 -16.21 0.28 -6.14
CA ASP A 172 -17.05 0.29 -4.95
C ASP A 172 -16.61 -0.78 -3.95
N GLU A 173 -16.70 -0.44 -2.67
CA GLU A 173 -16.38 -1.34 -1.56
C GLU A 173 -17.13 -0.92 -0.28
N THR A 174 -17.14 -1.80 0.72
CA THR A 174 -17.55 -1.47 2.09
C THR A 174 -16.32 -1.42 3.00
N ILE A 175 -16.06 -0.26 3.60
CA ILE A 175 -15.02 -0.13 4.62
C ILE A 175 -15.57 -0.44 6.01
N GLY A 176 -14.69 -0.96 6.87
CA GLY A 176 -14.95 -1.25 8.27
C GLY A 176 -13.69 -1.10 9.11
N VAL A 177 -13.81 -1.40 10.41
CA VAL A 177 -12.70 -1.23 11.36
C VAL A 177 -11.65 -2.33 11.19
N GLN A 178 -10.42 -1.92 10.91
CA GLN A 178 -9.26 -2.79 10.73
C GLN A 178 -8.53 -3.10 12.06
N PRO A 179 -7.59 -4.06 12.10
CA PRO A 179 -6.87 -4.42 13.33
C PRO A 179 -6.14 -3.25 14.00
N ASP A 180 -5.66 -2.29 13.21
CA ASP A 180 -5.00 -1.05 13.66
C ASP A 180 -5.99 0.05 14.11
N PHE A 181 -7.30 -0.24 14.17
CA PHE A 181 -8.38 0.70 14.46
C PHE A 181 -8.51 1.86 13.45
N SER A 182 -7.99 1.67 12.24
CA SER A 182 -8.34 2.51 11.09
C SER A 182 -9.62 2.01 10.39
N LEU A 183 -10.21 2.86 9.56
CA LEU A 183 -11.22 2.45 8.60
C LEU A 183 -10.54 2.05 7.30
N GLY A 184 -10.92 0.90 6.77
CA GLY A 184 -10.36 0.38 5.53
C GLY A 184 -11.08 -0.88 5.09
N PHE A 185 -10.50 -1.60 4.15
CA PHE A 185 -11.13 -2.79 3.57
C PHE A 185 -10.10 -3.88 3.31
N LYS A 186 -10.63 -5.07 3.06
CA LYS A 186 -9.88 -6.23 2.58
C LYS A 186 -10.71 -6.90 1.50
N ARG A 187 -10.16 -7.08 0.30
CA ARG A 187 -10.89 -7.66 -0.83
C ARG A 187 -10.00 -8.47 -1.76
N ASN A 188 -10.65 -9.33 -2.54
CA ASN A 188 -9.99 -10.02 -3.64
C ASN A 188 -10.07 -9.19 -4.93
N THR A 189 -9.06 -9.34 -5.79
CA THR A 189 -9.10 -8.88 -7.17
C THR A 189 -10.06 -9.77 -7.98
N PRO A 190 -10.58 -9.28 -9.12
CA PRO A 190 -11.19 -10.14 -10.13
C PRO A 190 -10.23 -11.25 -10.61
N THR A 191 -10.76 -12.26 -11.32
CA THR A 191 -9.97 -13.41 -11.82
C THR A 191 -8.86 -12.97 -12.80
N GLU A 192 -9.15 -11.97 -13.62
CA GLU A 192 -8.24 -11.32 -14.54
C GLU A 192 -7.19 -10.45 -13.82
N GLY A 193 -7.47 -10.03 -12.59
CA GLY A 193 -6.65 -9.11 -11.79
C GLY A 193 -7.02 -7.64 -11.99
N TYR A 194 -6.30 -6.76 -11.31
CA TYR A 194 -6.36 -5.33 -11.55
C TYR A 194 -5.21 -4.85 -12.41
N GLN A 195 -5.55 -4.03 -13.41
CA GLN A 195 -4.59 -3.25 -14.18
C GLN A 195 -3.93 -2.22 -13.26
N ALA A 196 -2.69 -2.50 -12.86
CA ALA A 196 -1.95 -1.66 -11.93
C ALA A 196 -1.27 -0.50 -12.67
N TYR A 197 -1.28 0.69 -12.07
CA TYR A 197 -0.62 1.90 -12.57
C TYR A 197 -0.95 2.23 -14.02
N GLY A 198 -2.24 2.36 -14.32
CA GLY A 198 -2.70 2.66 -15.68
C GLY A 198 -2.47 1.53 -16.70
N GLY A 199 -2.37 0.28 -16.23
CA GLY A 199 -2.20 -0.91 -17.08
C GLY A 199 -0.75 -1.26 -17.41
N LYS A 200 0.23 -0.62 -16.73
CA LYS A 200 1.65 -0.99 -16.87
C LYS A 200 1.96 -2.37 -16.29
N GLY A 201 1.18 -2.81 -15.31
CA GLY A 201 1.29 -4.15 -14.74
C GLY A 201 -0.07 -4.72 -14.39
N ASN A 202 -0.09 -5.96 -13.91
CA ASN A 202 -1.32 -6.63 -13.46
C ASN A 202 -1.11 -7.24 -12.09
N TYR A 203 -2.00 -6.91 -11.15
CA TYR A 203 -1.97 -7.43 -9.78
C TYR A 203 -3.13 -8.39 -9.52
N LYS A 204 -2.88 -9.49 -8.83
CA LYS A 204 -3.89 -10.51 -8.49
C LYS A 204 -3.86 -10.89 -7.02
N LYS A 205 -4.97 -11.49 -6.57
CA LYS A 205 -5.25 -12.08 -5.26
C LYS A 205 -5.86 -11.07 -4.30
N GLU A 206 -5.15 -10.55 -3.31
CA GLU A 206 -5.76 -9.80 -2.22
C GLU A 206 -5.18 -8.39 -2.11
N ILE A 207 -6.05 -7.39 -1.93
CA ILE A 207 -5.68 -6.02 -1.59
C ILE A 207 -6.36 -5.60 -0.30
N PHE A 208 -5.67 -4.82 0.51
CA PHE A 208 -6.21 -4.29 1.75
C PHE A 208 -5.69 -2.88 2.03
N LEU A 209 -6.53 -2.09 2.69
CA LEU A 209 -6.27 -0.71 3.04
C LEU A 209 -6.48 -0.52 4.54
N SER A 210 -5.55 0.18 5.17
CA SER A 210 -5.60 0.60 6.57
C SER A 210 -4.67 1.81 6.76
N ASN A 211 -4.45 2.26 7.99
CA ASN A 211 -3.41 3.26 8.27
C ASN A 211 -1.99 2.71 8.15
N MET A 212 -1.82 1.42 7.85
CA MET A 212 -0.55 0.84 7.38
C MET A 212 -0.32 1.03 5.86
N GLY A 213 -1.24 1.71 5.16
CA GLY A 213 -1.20 1.99 3.72
C GLY A 213 -1.99 1.00 2.86
N LEU A 214 -1.93 1.21 1.55
CA LEU A 214 -2.48 0.28 0.55
C LEU A 214 -1.49 -0.86 0.34
N ARG A 215 -1.93 -2.07 0.66
CA ARG A 215 -1.08 -3.26 0.64
C ARG A 215 -1.75 -4.43 -0.06
N GLY A 216 -0.97 -5.47 -0.32
CA GLY A 216 -1.47 -6.68 -0.95
C GLY A 216 -0.69 -7.95 -0.61
N ASP A 217 -1.40 -9.07 -0.62
CA ASP A 217 -0.83 -10.42 -0.65
C ASP A 217 -1.23 -11.06 -1.97
N GLY A 218 -0.27 -11.37 -2.84
CA GLY A 218 -0.58 -11.70 -4.22
C GLY A 218 0.57 -11.88 -5.19
N GLU A 219 0.24 -11.61 -6.44
CA GLU A 219 1.11 -11.71 -7.59
C GLU A 219 1.07 -10.40 -8.36
N LEU A 220 2.24 -9.87 -8.71
CA LEU A 220 2.39 -8.73 -9.60
C LEU A 220 3.14 -9.16 -10.86
N LYS A 221 2.59 -8.81 -12.03
CA LYS A 221 3.25 -8.94 -13.32
C LYS A 221 3.61 -7.60 -13.92
N PHE A 222 4.79 -7.50 -14.51
CA PHE A 222 5.28 -6.35 -15.28
C PHE A 222 6.18 -6.88 -16.40
N LEU A 223 5.82 -6.63 -17.66
CA LEU A 223 6.52 -7.22 -18.82
C LEU A 223 6.60 -8.75 -18.68
N THR A 224 7.81 -9.33 -18.78
CA THR A 224 8.10 -10.75 -18.56
C THR A 224 8.39 -11.10 -17.09
N ALA A 225 8.42 -10.10 -16.21
CA ALA A 225 8.69 -10.28 -14.79
C ALA A 225 7.42 -10.60 -14.00
N LYS A 226 7.55 -11.51 -13.05
CA LYS A 226 6.50 -11.87 -12.10
C LYS A 226 7.07 -11.99 -10.68
N ALA A 227 6.42 -11.31 -9.74
CA ALA A 227 6.75 -11.33 -8.32
C ALA A 227 5.58 -11.90 -7.53
N ILE A 228 5.85 -12.85 -6.62
CA ILE A 228 4.85 -13.37 -5.66
C ILE A 228 5.30 -12.99 -4.26
N SER A 229 4.42 -12.34 -3.50
CA SER A 229 4.68 -11.89 -2.13
C SER A 229 3.41 -11.89 -1.30
N ASN A 230 3.58 -11.92 0.02
CA ASN A 230 2.51 -11.70 0.98
C ASN A 230 2.46 -10.25 1.50
N ASP A 231 3.39 -9.39 1.08
CA ASP A 231 3.41 -7.99 1.49
C ASP A 231 3.94 -7.08 0.37
N PHE A 232 3.02 -6.65 -0.49
CA PHE A 232 3.23 -5.52 -1.39
C PHE A 232 2.80 -4.24 -0.69
N ILE A 233 3.57 -3.16 -0.87
CA ILE A 233 3.19 -1.82 -0.46
C ILE A 233 3.09 -0.96 -1.71
N PHE A 234 1.92 -0.39 -1.95
CA PHE A 234 1.64 0.45 -3.11
C PHE A 234 1.67 1.93 -2.73
N TYR A 235 2.40 2.71 -3.51
CA TYR A 235 2.48 4.16 -3.44
C TYR A 235 1.99 4.75 -4.76
N PRO A 236 1.56 6.02 -4.80
CA PRO A 236 1.12 6.62 -6.06
C PRO A 236 2.18 6.59 -7.19
N ASP A 237 3.47 6.62 -6.84
CA ASP A 237 4.58 6.69 -7.79
C ASP A 237 5.40 5.38 -7.90
N SER A 238 5.19 4.43 -7.00
CA SER A 238 6.08 3.29 -6.83
C SER A 238 5.43 2.11 -6.08
N MET A 239 6.03 0.94 -6.19
CA MET A 239 5.63 -0.25 -5.44
C MET A 239 6.86 -0.93 -4.86
N ASN A 240 6.77 -1.34 -3.60
CA ASN A 240 7.81 -2.08 -2.91
C ASN A 240 7.31 -3.43 -2.41
N THR A 241 8.17 -4.45 -2.49
CA THR A 241 7.92 -5.75 -1.84
C THR A 241 9.24 -6.49 -1.62
N THR A 242 9.26 -7.40 -0.65
CA THR A 242 10.23 -8.50 -0.64
C THR A 242 9.53 -9.75 -1.18
N ALA A 243 9.74 -10.04 -2.46
CA ALA A 243 9.12 -11.17 -3.14
C ALA A 243 9.68 -12.50 -2.62
N LYS A 244 8.78 -13.42 -2.24
CA LYS A 244 9.14 -14.79 -1.87
C LYS A 244 9.75 -15.52 -3.05
N THR A 245 9.10 -15.37 -4.21
CA THR A 245 9.61 -15.85 -5.50
C THR A 245 9.53 -14.72 -6.52
N PHE A 246 10.56 -14.66 -7.35
CA PHE A 246 10.66 -13.72 -8.46
C PHE A 246 11.14 -14.46 -9.69
N GLU A 247 10.50 -14.21 -10.83
CA GLU A 247 10.86 -14.79 -12.11
C GLU A 247 10.83 -13.75 -13.23
N ILE A 248 11.74 -13.91 -14.19
CA ILE A 248 11.68 -13.25 -15.50
C ILE A 248 11.65 -14.38 -16.52
N GLU A 249 10.58 -14.43 -17.32
CA GLU A 249 10.48 -15.38 -18.43
C GLU A 249 11.41 -14.94 -19.57
N LYS A 250 12.13 -15.89 -20.17
CA LYS A 250 13.00 -15.59 -21.32
C LYS A 250 12.18 -15.18 -22.54
N GLN A 251 12.72 -14.23 -23.32
CA GLN A 251 12.09 -13.75 -24.54
C GLN A 251 13.14 -13.54 -25.63
N ALA A 252 12.94 -14.19 -26.78
CA ALA A 252 13.83 -14.16 -27.94
C ALA A 252 13.43 -13.13 -29.01
N LYS A 253 12.13 -12.78 -29.06
CA LYS A 253 11.56 -11.95 -30.13
C LYS A 253 11.32 -10.53 -29.64
N GLY A 254 11.74 -9.56 -30.44
CA GLY A 254 11.62 -8.14 -30.09
C GLY A 254 12.71 -7.77 -29.09
N VAL A 255 12.31 -7.19 -27.95
CA VAL A 255 13.23 -6.89 -26.86
C VAL A 255 13.55 -8.17 -26.12
N GLU A 256 14.84 -8.48 -26.00
CA GLU A 256 15.29 -9.73 -25.40
C GLU A 256 15.38 -9.64 -23.87
N TYR A 257 15.02 -10.73 -23.21
CA TYR A 257 15.15 -10.88 -21.75
C TYR A 257 15.73 -12.27 -21.43
N ALA A 258 16.73 -12.31 -20.55
CA ALA A 258 17.23 -13.55 -19.99
C ALA A 258 16.20 -14.21 -19.05
N SER A 259 16.23 -15.54 -18.94
CA SER A 259 15.50 -16.22 -17.86
C SER A 259 16.15 -15.90 -16.51
N VAL A 260 15.35 -15.50 -15.52
CA VAL A 260 15.82 -15.24 -14.15
C VAL A 260 14.89 -15.89 -13.14
N LYS A 261 15.44 -16.50 -12.10
CA LYS A 261 14.71 -16.98 -10.92
C LYS A 261 15.40 -16.50 -9.66
N GLY A 262 14.64 -16.07 -8.66
CA GLY A 262 15.15 -15.64 -7.37
C GLY A 262 14.18 -15.92 -6.23
N GLU A 263 14.74 -16.02 -5.03
CA GLU A 263 13.99 -16.18 -3.78
C GLU A 263 14.37 -15.05 -2.81
N ASN A 264 13.40 -14.53 -2.06
CA ASN A 264 13.59 -13.41 -1.13
C ASN A 264 14.23 -12.20 -1.81
N ILE A 265 13.63 -11.75 -2.91
CA ILE A 265 14.14 -10.67 -3.74
C ILE A 265 13.47 -9.37 -3.34
N TYR A 266 14.26 -8.34 -3.06
CA TYR A 266 13.71 -7.00 -2.89
C TYR A 266 13.34 -6.43 -4.26
N VAL A 267 12.12 -5.95 -4.39
CA VAL A 267 11.58 -5.37 -5.63
C VAL A 267 11.17 -3.93 -5.34
N HIS A 268 11.69 -3.01 -6.16
CA HIS A 268 11.27 -1.62 -6.21
C HIS A 268 10.84 -1.30 -7.65
N TRP A 269 9.55 -1.09 -7.85
CA TRP A 269 8.99 -0.75 -9.15
C TRP A 269 8.64 0.72 -9.21
N LEU A 270 9.05 1.38 -10.30
CA LEU A 270 8.78 2.77 -10.65
C LEU A 270 7.94 2.78 -11.95
N PRO A 271 6.61 2.61 -11.84
CA PRO A 271 5.73 2.52 -13.01
C PRO A 271 5.83 3.73 -13.91
N ASN A 272 5.89 4.95 -13.39
CA ASN A 272 5.97 6.17 -14.20
C ASN A 272 7.24 6.24 -15.07
N ASN A 273 8.31 5.55 -14.66
CA ASN A 273 9.57 5.48 -15.38
C ASN A 273 9.74 4.16 -16.16
N ASP A 274 8.71 3.30 -16.18
CA ASP A 274 8.73 1.97 -16.80
C ASP A 274 9.92 1.11 -16.36
N LYS A 275 10.27 1.21 -15.07
CA LYS A 275 11.50 0.64 -14.53
C LYS A 275 11.21 -0.20 -13.29
N MET A 276 11.66 -1.45 -13.28
CA MET A 276 11.64 -2.31 -12.09
C MET A 276 13.06 -2.67 -11.68
N LEU A 277 13.43 -2.37 -10.44
CA LEU A 277 14.69 -2.77 -9.83
C LEU A 277 14.46 -3.98 -8.94
N VAL A 278 15.28 -5.01 -9.13
CA VAL A 278 15.24 -6.22 -8.29
C VAL A 278 16.62 -6.56 -7.78
N SER A 279 16.74 -6.64 -6.47
CA SER A 279 18.02 -6.87 -5.79
C SER A 279 17.92 -8.13 -4.96
N ASN A 280 18.92 -9.00 -5.10
CA ASN A 280 18.98 -10.18 -4.27
C ASN A 280 19.42 -9.82 -2.84
N THR A 281 18.85 -10.52 -1.85
CA THR A 281 19.14 -10.23 -0.42
C THR A 281 20.11 -11.24 0.16
N THR A 282 19.78 -12.53 0.09
CA THR A 282 20.53 -13.61 0.73
C THR A 282 21.05 -14.66 -0.25
N LYS A 283 20.28 -14.97 -1.30
CA LYS A 283 20.64 -15.95 -2.33
C LYS A 283 20.90 -15.25 -3.67
N PRO A 284 21.84 -15.70 -4.51
CA PRO A 284 21.97 -15.19 -5.87
C PRO A 284 20.74 -15.53 -6.70
N PHE A 285 20.50 -14.76 -7.76
CA PHE A 285 19.60 -15.16 -8.83
C PHE A 285 20.18 -16.37 -9.57
N SER A 286 19.31 -17.27 -10.04
CA SER A 286 19.64 -18.25 -11.06
C SER A 286 19.26 -17.67 -12.42
N MET A 287 20.19 -17.68 -13.39
CA MET A 287 20.01 -17.12 -14.72
C MET A 287 20.30 -18.15 -15.81
N TYR A 288 19.78 -17.90 -17.01
CA TYR A 288 20.03 -18.71 -18.21
C TYR A 288 19.72 -20.20 -18.02
N ASP A 289 18.52 -20.52 -17.52
CA ASP A 289 18.08 -21.89 -17.22
C ASP A 289 19.10 -22.63 -16.32
N GLU A 290 19.54 -21.98 -15.23
CA GLU A 290 20.48 -22.49 -14.21
C GLU A 290 21.95 -22.63 -14.65
N GLN A 291 22.31 -22.06 -15.81
CA GLN A 291 23.70 -22.06 -16.29
C GLN A 291 24.58 -21.00 -15.61
N ALA A 292 23.98 -20.00 -14.99
CA ALA A 292 24.69 -18.94 -14.28
C ALA A 292 23.99 -18.53 -13.00
N THR A 293 24.74 -17.91 -12.09
CA THR A 293 24.23 -17.25 -10.91
C THR A 293 24.62 -15.77 -10.90
N TYR A 294 23.76 -14.92 -10.38
CA TYR A 294 23.99 -13.48 -10.37
C TYR A 294 23.72 -12.87 -8.99
N THR A 295 24.66 -12.08 -8.48
CA THR A 295 24.57 -11.33 -7.23
C THR A 295 24.67 -9.85 -7.54
N GLY A 296 23.63 -9.08 -7.22
CA GLY A 296 23.56 -7.66 -7.51
C GLY A 296 22.13 -7.21 -7.72
N THR A 297 21.98 -6.18 -8.55
CA THR A 297 20.67 -5.66 -8.93
C THR A 297 20.46 -5.84 -10.42
N LEU A 298 19.25 -6.23 -10.79
CA LEU A 298 18.76 -6.24 -12.17
C LEU A 298 17.75 -5.10 -12.33
N GLN A 299 17.75 -4.51 -13.52
CA GLN A 299 16.84 -3.46 -13.95
C GLN A 299 16.08 -3.96 -15.17
N ILE A 300 14.77 -4.13 -15.00
CA ILE A 300 13.84 -4.54 -16.05
C ILE A 300 13.16 -3.29 -16.59
N GLU A 301 13.26 -3.08 -17.90
CA GLU A 301 12.66 -1.97 -18.63
C GLU A 301 12.10 -2.48 -19.97
N PRO A 302 11.18 -1.76 -20.63
CA PRO A 302 10.67 -2.12 -21.95
C PRO A 302 11.73 -2.22 -23.04
N ASN A 303 12.93 -1.67 -22.84
CA ASN A 303 14.05 -1.70 -23.78
C ASN A 303 15.08 -2.81 -23.50
N GLY A 304 14.95 -3.56 -22.40
CA GLY A 304 15.80 -4.71 -22.10
C GLY A 304 15.99 -5.00 -20.61
N LEU A 305 16.91 -5.93 -20.33
CA LEU A 305 17.34 -6.30 -19.00
C LEU A 305 18.80 -5.90 -18.79
N THR A 306 19.04 -5.02 -17.82
CA THR A 306 20.40 -4.61 -17.44
C THR A 306 20.66 -4.91 -15.97
N GLY A 307 21.90 -4.77 -15.53
CA GLY A 307 22.20 -4.90 -14.11
C GLY A 307 23.64 -4.55 -13.74
N TRP A 308 23.88 -4.42 -12.45
CA TRP A 308 25.19 -4.22 -11.86
C TRP A 308 25.43 -5.19 -10.71
N GLY A 309 26.61 -5.81 -10.71
CA GLY A 309 26.93 -6.87 -9.76
C GLY A 309 27.95 -7.86 -10.27
N LYS A 310 27.78 -9.11 -9.86
CA LYS A 310 28.67 -10.24 -10.12
C LYS A 310 27.89 -11.39 -10.75
N LEU A 311 28.33 -11.81 -11.93
CA LEU A 311 27.87 -13.00 -12.64
C LEU A 311 28.88 -14.14 -12.44
N GLU A 312 28.43 -15.33 -12.06
CA GLU A 312 29.24 -16.53 -11.94
C GLU A 312 28.65 -17.65 -12.81
N PHE A 313 29.47 -18.27 -13.66
CA PHE A 313 29.07 -19.36 -14.56
C PHE A 313 30.25 -20.30 -14.77
N SER A 314 30.00 -21.61 -14.70
CA SER A 314 31.08 -22.62 -14.70
C SER A 314 32.17 -22.27 -13.67
N THR A 315 33.44 -22.17 -14.07
CA THR A 315 34.57 -21.71 -13.24
C THR A 315 34.85 -20.21 -13.39
N SER A 316 34.04 -19.47 -14.14
CA SER A 316 34.24 -18.06 -14.46
C SER A 316 33.42 -17.13 -13.56
N GLN A 317 33.99 -15.96 -13.30
CA GLN A 317 33.34 -14.86 -12.59
C GLN A 317 33.55 -13.55 -13.36
N LEU A 318 32.46 -12.82 -13.60
CA LEU A 318 32.49 -11.44 -14.08
C LEU A 318 31.88 -10.50 -13.06
N THR A 319 32.48 -9.32 -12.91
CA THR A 319 31.91 -8.21 -12.14
C THR A 319 31.85 -6.98 -13.03
N SER A 320 30.70 -6.32 -13.10
CA SER A 320 30.51 -5.08 -13.87
C SER A 320 29.50 -4.15 -13.19
N THR A 321 29.65 -2.85 -13.43
CA THR A 321 28.66 -1.83 -13.09
C THR A 321 27.56 -1.71 -14.15
N MET A 322 27.70 -2.36 -15.31
CA MET A 322 26.70 -2.35 -16.37
C MET A 322 26.83 -3.60 -17.26
N PHE A 323 25.96 -4.57 -16.98
CA PHE A 323 25.67 -5.69 -17.87
C PHE A 323 24.42 -5.42 -18.70
N ASN A 324 24.40 -5.96 -19.91
CA ASN A 324 23.23 -6.13 -20.74
C ASN A 324 22.93 -7.63 -20.89
N PHE A 325 21.75 -8.07 -20.47
CA PHE A 325 21.34 -9.47 -20.43
C PHE A 325 20.26 -9.74 -21.49
N LYS A 326 20.64 -10.37 -22.58
CA LYS A 326 19.73 -10.83 -23.65
C LYS A 326 19.26 -12.25 -23.38
N GLU A 327 18.57 -12.91 -24.31
CA GLU A 327 18.00 -14.25 -24.06
C GLU A 327 19.08 -15.28 -23.66
N HIS A 328 20.20 -15.28 -24.38
CA HIS A 328 21.34 -16.19 -24.14
C HIS A 328 22.70 -15.49 -24.16
N ILE A 329 22.71 -14.15 -24.25
CA ILE A 329 23.94 -13.35 -24.35
C ILE A 329 24.08 -12.42 -23.15
N VAL A 330 25.29 -12.31 -22.61
CA VAL A 330 25.69 -11.26 -21.67
C VAL A 330 26.75 -10.39 -22.33
N ASP A 331 26.46 -9.10 -22.43
CA ASP A 331 27.40 -8.08 -22.88
C ASP A 331 27.78 -7.15 -21.72
N ALA A 332 29.05 -6.74 -21.67
CA ALA A 332 29.48 -5.61 -20.82
C ALA A 332 30.68 -4.91 -21.46
N ASP A 333 30.60 -3.58 -21.57
CA ASP A 333 31.70 -2.77 -22.13
C ASP A 333 32.91 -2.72 -21.19
N THR A 334 32.69 -2.85 -19.88
CA THR A 334 33.75 -2.84 -18.87
C THR A 334 33.40 -3.83 -17.76
N ALA A 335 34.20 -4.88 -17.64
CA ALA A 335 34.07 -5.89 -16.59
C ALA A 335 35.45 -6.29 -16.05
N ASN A 336 35.44 -6.85 -14.85
CA ASN A 336 36.56 -7.60 -14.29
C ASN A 336 36.24 -9.08 -14.43
N PHE A 337 37.15 -9.86 -15.02
CA PHE A 337 36.99 -11.29 -15.25
C PHE A 337 37.99 -12.07 -14.41
N ASN A 338 37.51 -13.10 -13.72
CA ASN A 338 38.36 -14.03 -12.98
C ASN A 338 37.99 -15.47 -13.36
N LEU A 339 39.00 -16.32 -13.53
CA LEU A 339 38.84 -17.76 -13.74
C LEU A 339 39.30 -18.49 -12.47
N LYS A 340 38.42 -19.31 -11.89
CA LYS A 340 38.73 -20.15 -10.72
C LYS A 340 39.58 -21.35 -11.13
N THR A 341 40.37 -21.83 -10.18
CA THR A 341 41.11 -23.10 -10.28
C THR A 341 40.14 -24.29 -10.33
N LEU A 342 40.63 -25.46 -10.78
CA LEU A 342 39.80 -26.67 -10.90
C LEU A 342 39.20 -27.14 -9.57
N ASP A 343 39.89 -26.91 -8.46
CA ASP A 343 39.41 -27.19 -7.10
C ASP A 343 38.50 -26.09 -6.53
N MET A 344 38.27 -25.02 -7.30
CA MET A 344 37.48 -23.84 -6.96
C MET A 344 37.94 -23.10 -5.70
N ALA A 345 39.16 -23.37 -5.22
CA ALA A 345 39.72 -22.78 -4.01
C ALA A 345 40.32 -21.39 -4.24
N ASP A 346 40.87 -21.13 -5.43
CA ASP A 346 41.59 -19.90 -5.79
C ASP A 346 41.29 -19.45 -7.22
N PHE A 347 41.90 -18.34 -7.65
CA PHE A 347 41.85 -17.86 -9.04
C PHE A 347 43.11 -18.26 -9.81
N ALA A 348 42.92 -18.91 -10.95
CA ALA A 348 43.98 -19.25 -11.90
C ALA A 348 44.36 -18.07 -12.81
N PHE A 349 43.39 -17.18 -13.09
CA PHE A 349 43.56 -16.03 -13.97
C PHE A 349 42.67 -14.89 -13.49
N LYS A 350 43.18 -13.67 -13.52
CA LYS A 350 42.39 -12.45 -13.29
C LYS A 350 42.73 -11.41 -14.33
N THR A 351 41.71 -10.69 -14.78
CA THR A 351 41.88 -9.50 -15.59
C THR A 351 40.84 -8.45 -15.26
N VAL A 352 41.21 -7.19 -15.46
CA VAL A 352 40.37 -6.04 -15.19
C VAL A 352 40.16 -5.24 -16.47
N ASN A 353 39.07 -4.49 -16.52
CA ASN A 353 38.76 -3.59 -17.63
C ASN A 353 38.74 -4.31 -19.00
N VAL A 354 37.89 -5.32 -19.13
CA VAL A 354 37.65 -6.01 -20.41
C VAL A 354 36.24 -5.72 -20.93
N ASN A 355 36.13 -5.57 -22.25
CA ASN A 355 34.88 -5.75 -22.97
C ASN A 355 34.58 -7.26 -23.02
N SER A 356 33.40 -7.67 -22.58
CA SER A 356 33.03 -9.08 -22.51
C SER A 356 31.75 -9.37 -23.29
N HIS A 357 31.78 -10.45 -24.07
CA HIS A 357 30.65 -11.03 -24.77
C HIS A 357 30.56 -12.51 -24.44
N ILE A 358 29.46 -12.95 -23.82
CA ILE A 358 29.26 -14.34 -23.39
C ILE A 358 28.00 -14.87 -24.07
N ASP A 359 28.12 -15.99 -24.77
CA ASP A 359 26.99 -16.70 -25.37
C ASP A 359 26.81 -18.07 -24.70
N PHE A 360 25.72 -18.22 -23.95
CA PHE A 360 25.36 -19.47 -23.25
C PHE A 360 24.87 -20.57 -24.19
N LYS A 361 24.41 -20.23 -25.39
CA LYS A 361 23.98 -21.19 -26.41
C LYS A 361 25.18 -21.78 -27.15
N GLU A 362 26.12 -20.94 -27.56
CA GLU A 362 27.36 -21.38 -28.20
C GLU A 362 28.42 -21.87 -27.20
N ARG A 363 28.23 -21.58 -25.91
CA ARG A 363 29.18 -21.83 -24.81
C ARG A 363 30.53 -21.16 -25.07
N LYS A 364 30.48 -19.91 -25.53
CA LYS A 364 31.66 -19.11 -25.88
C LYS A 364 31.70 -17.84 -25.03
N GLY A 365 32.88 -17.50 -24.54
CA GLY A 365 33.16 -16.21 -23.92
C GLY A 365 34.29 -15.52 -24.66
N GLU A 366 34.05 -14.29 -25.10
CA GLU A 366 35.05 -13.41 -25.71
C GLU A 366 35.35 -12.27 -24.73
N PHE A 367 36.63 -12.04 -24.50
CA PHE A 367 37.12 -10.99 -23.60
C PHE A 367 38.18 -10.19 -24.34
N GLN A 368 37.89 -8.92 -24.62
CA GLN A 368 38.81 -8.01 -25.27
C GLN A 368 39.27 -6.96 -24.25
N SER A 369 40.59 -6.80 -24.10
CA SER A 369 41.15 -5.72 -23.29
C SER A 369 40.73 -4.35 -23.84
N ASN A 370 40.32 -3.44 -22.95
CA ASN A 370 40.00 -2.06 -23.31
C ASN A 370 41.26 -1.17 -23.44
N GLY A 371 42.47 -1.71 -23.27
CA GLY A 371 43.73 -1.00 -23.48
C GLY A 371 44.65 -0.95 -22.26
N GLU A 372 45.37 0.17 -22.09
CA GLU A 372 46.54 0.32 -21.20
C GLU A 372 46.30 0.02 -19.71
N ALA A 373 45.04 -0.03 -19.25
CA ALA A 373 44.68 -0.29 -17.85
C ALA A 373 44.20 -1.73 -17.57
N SER A 374 44.34 -2.65 -18.53
CA SER A 374 44.00 -4.06 -18.34
C SER A 374 45.21 -4.84 -17.83
N PHE A 375 45.16 -5.23 -16.55
CA PHE A 375 46.18 -6.09 -15.94
C PHE A 375 45.78 -7.56 -16.09
N VAL A 376 46.77 -8.44 -16.23
CA VAL A 376 46.58 -9.89 -16.25
C VAL A 376 47.42 -10.47 -15.12
N GLU A 377 46.78 -11.18 -14.19
CA GLU A 377 47.47 -11.83 -13.06
C GLU A 377 47.31 -13.35 -13.20
N PHE A 378 48.41 -14.09 -12.99
CA PHE A 378 48.40 -15.55 -12.81
C PHE A 378 48.82 -15.89 -11.37
N PRO A 379 47.88 -15.85 -10.40
CA PRO A 379 48.23 -15.92 -8.98
C PRO A 379 49.00 -17.18 -8.59
N GLN A 380 48.67 -18.33 -9.19
CA GLN A 380 49.34 -19.60 -8.90
C GLN A 380 50.78 -19.68 -9.42
N ASN A 381 51.13 -18.89 -10.43
CA ASN A 381 52.46 -18.89 -11.03
C ASN A 381 53.34 -17.74 -10.50
N GLN A 382 52.84 -16.92 -9.55
CA GLN A 382 53.50 -15.71 -9.05
C GLN A 382 53.99 -14.76 -10.16
N TYR A 383 53.29 -14.74 -11.31
CA TYR A 383 53.62 -13.88 -12.44
C TYR A 383 52.62 -12.72 -12.51
N ILE A 384 53.15 -11.50 -12.48
CA ILE A 384 52.42 -10.23 -12.62
C ILE A 384 52.75 -9.65 -13.99
#